data_AF-A0A8C6MB95-F1
#
_entry.id   AF-A0A8C6MB95-F1
#
_cell.length_a   1.000
_cell.length_b   1.000
_cell.length_c   1.000
_cell.angle_alpha   90.00
_cell.angle_beta   90.00
_cell.angle_gamma   90.00
#
_symmetry.space_group_name_H-M   'P 1'
#
loop_
_entity.id
_entity.type
_entity.pdbx_description
1 polymer ?
#
loop_
_entity_poly.entity_id
_entity_poly.type
_entity_poly.pdbx_seq_one_letter_code
_entity_poly.pdbx_strand_id
1 'polypeptide(L)'
;MKPSGCPDDIVPARLFQEVLPVVAPHVLNIINSSLVSGIIPSVFKHAVLQPLLKKSGLDPTDLGNFRPISKLPFLSKVMEKVVYNQIMPHLNNFGVLDKFQSGFRQYHSTESAHIRVFNDIILATDSGSHVALVMLDLSAAFDTVDHDILLSRLENLVGIKGSALDWFCSYFDNRSIRVRMDDCSSPSAALPWGVPQGSILGPLLFSIYIIPLGLIFRKFNINFHLYADDCQIYVPLKAFTSIQPLLDCLSEVKDWLSANFLLLNDFKTEFIVFTPNGLSSSAPDFSALPFKISQTIVNLGIKMDVALKMDPHVNQMVKSCFYQLRRLSKLKPILNRRHLETTIHAFITSRLDYSNAILFGISKAALSRLQLIQNATARFLTNTGRRQHITPILARLHWLPVHYRIRFKILLFVFKALNGLAPPYISELLTPYVPGRTLCSGDLHLLKIPRQRCKTRGERAFSVCAPKLWNDLPLHIRLSSSIGVFKSHLKTYFYSLAFTT
;
A
#
# COMPACT_ATOMS: atom_id res chain seq x y z
N MET A 1 -11.61 9.91 -12.03
CA MET A 1 -10.65 10.78 -11.30
C MET A 1 -11.39 11.45 -10.15
N LYS A 2 -10.82 11.59 -8.94
CA LYS A 2 -11.46 12.40 -7.89
C LYS A 2 -11.42 13.88 -8.32
N PRO A 3 -12.54 14.63 -8.27
CA PRO A 3 -12.52 16.05 -8.61
C PRO A 3 -11.67 16.79 -7.57
N SER A 4 -10.49 17.21 -7.98
CA SER A 4 -9.60 18.05 -7.18
C SER A 4 -9.09 19.14 -8.10
N GLY A 5 -9.68 20.33 -7.95
CA GLY A 5 -9.33 21.49 -8.77
C GLY A 5 -8.11 22.22 -8.27
N CYS A 6 -7.61 23.10 -9.12
CA CYS A 6 -6.74 24.22 -8.79
C CYS A 6 -7.61 25.39 -8.29
N PRO A 7 -7.14 26.20 -7.32
CA PRO A 7 -7.79 27.48 -7.00
C PRO A 7 -7.94 28.42 -8.21
N ASP A 8 -7.14 28.21 -9.25
CA ASP A 8 -7.14 29.02 -10.48
C ASP A 8 -7.99 28.42 -11.60
N ASP A 9 -8.63 27.28 -11.36
CA ASP A 9 -9.58 26.73 -12.33
C ASP A 9 -10.78 27.69 -12.44
N ILE A 10 -11.06 28.16 -13.67
CA ILE A 10 -12.19 29.06 -13.97
C ILE A 10 -13.53 28.44 -13.53
N VAL A 11 -13.65 27.12 -13.68
CA VAL A 11 -14.86 26.37 -13.40
C VAL A 11 -14.53 25.24 -12.42
N PRO A 12 -15.32 25.07 -11.33
CA PRO A 12 -15.14 23.93 -10.44
C PRO A 12 -15.24 22.60 -11.19
N ALA A 13 -14.36 21.65 -10.86
CA ALA A 13 -14.33 20.33 -11.51
C ALA A 13 -15.69 19.60 -11.54
N ARG A 14 -16.57 19.84 -10.57
CA ARG A 14 -17.93 19.29 -10.56
C ARG A 14 -18.80 19.86 -11.68
N LEU A 15 -18.83 21.18 -11.84
CA LEU A 15 -19.59 21.84 -12.90
C LEU A 15 -19.05 21.44 -14.27
N PHE A 16 -17.73 21.31 -14.40
CA PHE A 16 -17.10 20.78 -15.61
C PHE A 16 -17.59 19.37 -15.98
N GLN A 17 -17.82 18.49 -14.99
CA GLN A 17 -18.36 17.14 -15.22
C GLN A 17 -19.82 17.19 -15.70
N GLU A 18 -20.62 18.13 -15.21
CA GLU A 18 -22.03 18.28 -15.58
C GLU A 18 -22.18 18.76 -17.04
N VAL A 19 -21.28 19.62 -17.51
CA VAL A 19 -21.28 20.13 -18.90
C VAL A 19 -20.42 19.31 -19.87
N LEU A 20 -19.81 18.22 -19.39
CA LEU A 20 -18.88 17.39 -20.16
C LEU A 20 -19.42 16.95 -21.53
N PRO A 21 -20.69 16.54 -21.70
CA PRO A 21 -21.21 16.13 -23.00
C PRO A 21 -21.06 17.20 -24.10
N VAL A 22 -21.09 18.48 -23.72
CA VAL A 22 -20.97 19.62 -24.64
C VAL A 22 -19.50 19.97 -24.89
N VAL A 23 -18.67 19.97 -23.85
CA VAL A 23 -17.26 20.43 -23.95
C VAL A 23 -16.29 19.32 -24.34
N ALA A 24 -16.68 18.04 -24.25
CA ALA A 24 -15.81 16.90 -24.51
C ALA A 24 -15.10 16.93 -25.87
N PRO A 25 -15.73 17.32 -27.00
CA PRO A 25 -15.04 17.40 -28.28
C PRO A 25 -13.88 18.40 -28.28
N HIS A 26 -14.04 19.53 -27.59
CA HIS A 26 -12.98 20.54 -27.47
C HIS A 26 -11.83 20.06 -26.58
N VAL A 27 -12.16 19.43 -25.45
CA VAL A 27 -11.14 18.83 -24.57
C VAL A 27 -10.35 17.75 -25.31
N LEU A 28 -11.05 16.91 -26.05
CA LEU A 28 -10.44 15.86 -26.87
C LEU A 28 -9.49 16.46 -27.91
N ASN A 29 -9.90 17.53 -28.60
CA ASN A 29 -9.05 18.20 -29.58
C ASN A 29 -7.78 18.75 -28.92
N ILE A 30 -7.89 19.45 -27.79
CA ILE A 30 -6.73 19.97 -27.04
C ILE A 30 -5.76 18.84 -26.66
N ILE A 31 -6.29 17.72 -26.15
CA ILE A 31 -5.46 16.58 -25.74
C ILE A 31 -4.78 15.95 -26.96
N ASN A 32 -5.52 15.68 -28.03
CA ASN A 32 -4.96 15.07 -29.23
C ASN A 32 -3.93 15.96 -29.90
N SER A 33 -4.18 17.27 -30.04
CA SER A 33 -3.21 18.21 -30.58
C SER A 33 -1.93 18.23 -29.74
N SER A 34 -2.05 18.18 -28.41
CA SER A 34 -0.89 18.12 -27.51
C SER A 34 -0.08 16.83 -27.71
N LEU A 35 -0.75 15.68 -27.79
CA LEU A 35 -0.08 14.39 -27.95
C LEU A 35 0.58 14.23 -29.34
N VAL A 36 -0.07 14.72 -30.40
CA VAL A 36 0.47 14.67 -31.76
C VAL A 36 1.67 15.61 -31.92
N SER A 37 1.57 16.83 -31.37
CA SER A 37 2.66 17.81 -31.46
C SER A 37 3.82 17.54 -30.49
N GLY A 38 3.62 16.71 -29.48
CA GLY A 38 4.60 16.55 -28.41
C GLY A 38 4.72 17.77 -27.50
N ILE A 39 3.72 18.65 -27.46
CA ILE A 39 3.78 19.91 -26.71
C ILE A 39 2.64 19.97 -25.71
N ILE A 40 2.94 20.27 -24.45
CA ILE A 40 1.92 20.52 -23.43
C ILE A 40 1.55 22.01 -23.38
N PRO A 41 0.25 22.36 -23.25
CA PRO A 41 -0.16 23.75 -23.10
C PRO A 41 0.51 24.43 -21.91
N SER A 42 1.01 25.67 -22.10
CA SER A 42 1.69 26.44 -21.06
C SER A 42 0.84 26.63 -19.80
N VAL A 43 -0.46 26.83 -19.96
CA VAL A 43 -1.43 26.94 -18.86
C VAL A 43 -1.52 25.68 -17.99
N PHE A 44 -1.07 24.52 -18.48
CA PHE A 44 -1.04 23.26 -17.71
C PHE A 44 0.26 23.06 -16.93
N LYS A 45 1.27 23.90 -17.17
CA LYS A 45 2.61 23.84 -16.56
C LYS A 45 2.71 24.62 -15.23
N HIS A 46 1.69 25.39 -14.86
CA HIS A 46 1.63 26.12 -13.60
C HIS A 46 0.91 25.32 -12.51
N ALA A 47 1.42 25.33 -11.28
CA ALA A 47 0.75 24.73 -10.12
C ALA A 47 0.64 25.69 -8.93
N VAL A 48 -0.50 25.62 -8.22
CA VAL A 48 -0.66 26.31 -6.94
C VAL A 48 -0.24 25.36 -5.81
N LEU A 49 0.84 25.71 -5.13
CA LEU A 49 1.37 24.95 -4.00
C LEU A 49 0.60 25.36 -2.73
N GLN A 50 -0.04 24.37 -2.11
CA GLN A 50 -0.73 24.53 -0.83
C GLN A 50 0.02 23.75 0.26
N PRO A 51 0.70 24.42 1.20
CA PRO A 51 1.37 23.77 2.31
C PRO A 51 0.34 23.07 3.22
N LEU A 52 0.53 21.76 3.45
CA LEU A 52 -0.29 20.99 4.39
C LEU A 52 0.56 20.41 5.50
N LEU A 53 0.17 20.65 6.76
CA LEU A 53 0.87 20.10 7.91
C LEU A 53 0.82 18.55 7.89
N LYS A 54 1.98 17.89 7.99
CA LYS A 54 2.14 16.44 7.88
C LYS A 54 1.31 15.67 8.89
N LYS A 55 1.21 16.17 10.13
CA LYS A 55 0.44 15.59 11.23
C LYS A 55 -0.13 16.71 12.09
N SER A 56 -1.31 16.49 12.65
CA SER A 56 -1.94 17.40 13.61
C SER A 56 -1.07 17.54 14.87
N GLY A 57 -0.80 18.78 15.29
CA GLY A 57 -0.02 19.07 16.50
C GLY A 57 1.50 19.12 16.31
N LEU A 58 2.00 19.01 15.07
CA LEU A 58 3.37 19.41 14.76
C LEU A 58 3.51 20.93 14.84
N ASP A 59 4.72 21.39 15.11
CA ASP A 59 5.06 22.81 15.18
C ASP A 59 4.89 23.45 13.78
N PRO A 60 3.96 24.41 13.62
CA PRO A 60 3.75 25.12 12.35
C PRO A 60 4.87 26.10 12.00
N THR A 61 5.80 26.39 12.91
CA THR A 61 6.96 27.26 12.62
C THR A 61 8.10 26.51 11.93
N ASP A 62 8.15 25.20 12.09
CA ASP A 62 9.09 24.33 11.37
C ASP A 62 8.52 23.98 9.99
N LEU A 63 9.09 24.60 8.96
CA LEU A 63 8.73 24.39 7.55
C LEU A 63 8.89 22.93 7.11
N GLY A 64 9.79 22.18 7.74
CA GLY A 64 9.97 20.74 7.53
C GLY A 64 8.72 19.91 7.88
N ASN A 65 7.79 20.46 8.64
CA ASN A 65 6.53 19.81 8.98
C ASN A 65 5.44 19.93 7.92
N PHE A 66 5.65 20.69 6.84
CA PHE A 66 4.68 20.84 5.76
C PHE A 66 4.96 19.90 4.57
N ARG A 67 3.89 19.54 3.85
CA ARG A 67 3.94 18.93 2.53
C ARG A 67 3.58 19.96 1.47
N PRO A 68 4.40 20.13 0.42
CA PRO A 68 4.11 21.04 -0.67
C PRO A 68 3.14 20.41 -1.68
N ILE A 69 1.83 20.41 -1.38
CA ILE A 69 0.86 19.80 -2.30
C ILE A 69 0.59 20.70 -3.49
N SER A 70 0.95 20.22 -4.68
CA SER A 70 0.71 20.87 -5.96
C SER A 70 -0.74 20.69 -6.42
N LYS A 71 -1.50 21.78 -6.44
CA LYS A 71 -2.83 21.85 -7.06
C LYS A 71 -2.66 22.20 -8.54
N LEU A 72 -2.65 21.16 -9.37
CA LEU A 72 -2.60 21.31 -10.83
C LEU A 72 -3.99 21.61 -11.41
N PRO A 73 -4.05 22.35 -12.54
CA PRO A 73 -5.29 22.58 -13.28
C PRO A 73 -6.04 21.28 -13.55
N PHE A 74 -7.37 21.32 -13.47
CA PHE A 74 -8.18 20.11 -13.65
C PHE A 74 -7.95 19.44 -15.01
N LEU A 75 -7.90 20.23 -16.10
CA LEU A 75 -7.67 19.73 -17.45
C LEU A 75 -6.27 19.14 -17.64
N SER A 76 -5.26 19.70 -16.97
CA SER A 76 -3.91 19.13 -16.93
C SER A 76 -3.93 17.70 -16.38
N LYS A 77 -4.66 17.47 -15.27
CA LYS A 77 -4.83 16.12 -14.71
C LYS A 77 -5.60 15.16 -15.62
N VAL A 78 -6.57 15.66 -16.39
CA VAL A 78 -7.29 14.83 -17.39
C VAL A 78 -6.32 14.38 -18.47
N MET A 79 -5.51 15.29 -18.99
CA MET A 79 -4.47 14.97 -19.98
C MET A 79 -3.44 13.99 -19.43
N GLU A 80 -2.90 14.23 -18.23
CA GLU A 80 -1.99 13.30 -17.56
C GLU A 80 -2.62 11.91 -17.38
N LYS A 81 -3.94 11.85 -17.10
CA LYS A 81 -4.65 10.58 -16.97
C LYS A 81 -4.78 9.84 -18.29
N VAL A 82 -4.95 10.54 -19.41
CA VAL A 82 -4.92 9.96 -20.75
C VAL A 82 -3.53 9.36 -21.03
N VAL A 83 -2.46 10.13 -20.80
CA VAL A 83 -1.07 9.67 -20.97
C VAL A 83 -0.78 8.46 -20.08
N TYR A 84 -1.15 8.51 -18.80
CA TYR A 84 -1.01 7.38 -17.87
C TYR A 84 -1.68 6.11 -18.40
N ASN A 85 -2.90 6.24 -18.93
CA ASN A 85 -3.64 5.09 -19.46
C ASN A 85 -3.03 4.51 -20.74
N GLN A 86 -2.20 5.27 -21.48
CA GLN A 86 -1.46 4.78 -22.64
C GLN A 86 -0.12 4.13 -22.25
N ILE A 87 0.59 4.71 -21.28
CA ILE A 87 1.92 4.24 -20.85
C ILE A 87 1.83 3.01 -19.96
N MET A 88 0.86 2.94 -19.05
CA MET A 88 0.78 1.83 -18.10
C MET A 88 0.65 0.45 -18.77
N PRO A 89 -0.17 0.26 -19.84
CA PRO A 89 -0.15 -0.98 -20.63
C PRO A 89 1.21 -1.31 -21.23
N HIS A 90 1.92 -0.33 -21.81
CA HIS A 90 3.27 -0.51 -22.35
C HIS A 90 4.24 -1.02 -21.27
N LEU A 91 4.28 -0.34 -20.11
CA LEU A 91 5.12 -0.75 -18.98
C LEU A 91 4.83 -2.16 -18.48
N ASN A 92 3.55 -2.56 -18.45
CA ASN A 92 3.15 -3.88 -18.01
C ASN A 92 3.52 -4.96 -19.04
N ASN A 93 3.30 -4.69 -20.34
CA ASN A 93 3.57 -5.65 -21.41
C ASN A 93 5.06 -5.98 -21.53
N PHE A 94 5.93 -4.98 -21.34
CA PHE A 94 7.38 -5.15 -21.38
C PHE A 94 8.01 -5.44 -20.02
N GLY A 95 7.21 -5.55 -18.95
CA GLY A 95 7.71 -5.88 -17.61
C GLY A 95 8.73 -4.87 -17.05
N VAL A 96 8.62 -3.60 -17.44
CA VAL A 96 9.63 -2.56 -17.16
C VAL A 96 9.72 -2.24 -15.66
N LEU A 97 8.57 -2.18 -14.98
CA LEU A 97 8.53 -1.89 -13.55
C LEU A 97 8.91 -3.12 -12.74
N ASP A 98 9.71 -2.91 -11.70
CA ASP A 98 10.10 -3.97 -10.77
C ASP A 98 8.88 -4.71 -10.23
N LYS A 99 8.96 -6.04 -10.20
CA LYS A 99 7.92 -6.90 -9.64
C LYS A 99 7.60 -6.55 -8.18
N PHE A 100 8.58 -6.13 -7.40
CA PHE A 100 8.40 -5.76 -5.99
C PHE A 100 8.06 -4.29 -5.78
N GLN A 101 7.80 -3.51 -6.84
CA GLN A 101 7.18 -2.18 -6.73
C GLN A 101 5.65 -2.31 -6.71
N SER A 102 5.02 -1.86 -5.62
CA SER A 102 3.57 -1.95 -5.40
C SER A 102 2.85 -0.60 -5.37
N GLY A 103 3.58 0.51 -5.29
CA GLY A 103 3.00 1.84 -5.29
C GLY A 103 2.28 2.14 -6.59
N PHE A 104 1.05 2.68 -6.51
CA PHE A 104 0.29 3.22 -7.66
C PHE A 104 0.06 2.23 -8.83
N ARG A 105 0.10 0.93 -8.58
CA ARG A 105 -0.13 -0.12 -9.58
C ARG A 105 -1.49 -0.80 -9.41
N GLN A 106 -2.10 -1.16 -10.53
CA GLN A 106 -3.31 -1.97 -10.53
C GLN A 106 -3.05 -3.33 -9.87
N TYR A 107 -4.04 -3.83 -9.13
CA TYR A 107 -4.00 -5.08 -8.36
C TYR A 107 -3.02 -5.11 -7.17
N HIS A 108 -2.19 -4.09 -6.99
CA HIS A 108 -1.28 -3.95 -5.86
C HIS A 108 -1.93 -3.11 -4.75
N SER A 109 -1.54 -3.35 -3.50
CA SER A 109 -1.95 -2.55 -2.36
C SER A 109 -0.89 -2.58 -1.26
N THR A 110 -1.01 -1.72 -0.24
CA THR A 110 -0.19 -1.84 0.97
C THR A 110 -0.37 -3.21 1.61
N GLU A 111 -1.59 -3.75 1.62
CA GLU A 111 -1.88 -5.08 2.16
C GLU A 111 -1.21 -6.21 1.37
N SER A 112 -1.11 -6.14 0.04
CA SER A 112 -0.36 -7.15 -0.73
C SER A 112 1.15 -7.06 -0.45
N ALA A 113 1.69 -5.85 -0.34
CA ALA A 113 3.09 -5.64 0.06
C ALA A 113 3.37 -6.22 1.45
N HIS A 114 2.51 -5.93 2.43
CA HIS A 114 2.58 -6.52 3.77
C HIS A 114 2.53 -8.04 3.72
N ILE A 115 1.61 -8.65 2.98
CA ILE A 115 1.50 -10.11 2.88
C ILE A 115 2.82 -10.72 2.41
N ARG A 116 3.47 -10.13 1.39
CA ARG A 116 4.74 -10.63 0.89
C ARG A 116 5.85 -10.52 1.93
N VAL A 117 6.05 -9.33 2.48
CA VAL A 117 7.13 -9.06 3.45
C VAL A 117 6.94 -9.90 4.72
N PHE A 118 5.71 -9.98 5.25
CA PHE A 118 5.42 -10.81 6.43
C PHE A 118 5.62 -12.30 6.14
N ASN A 119 5.21 -12.79 4.98
CA ASN A 119 5.42 -14.18 4.61
C ASN A 119 6.91 -14.54 4.70
N ASP A 120 7.76 -13.72 4.09
CA ASP A 120 9.19 -13.99 4.00
C ASP A 120 9.86 -13.90 5.39
N ILE A 121 9.53 -12.87 6.18
CA ILE A 121 10.03 -12.71 7.55
C ILE A 121 9.57 -13.89 8.45
N ILE A 122 8.29 -14.28 8.37
CA ILE A 122 7.74 -15.37 9.20
C ILE A 122 8.42 -16.70 8.85
N LEU A 123 8.58 -17.01 7.57
CA LEU A 123 9.24 -18.25 7.15
C LEU A 123 10.73 -18.27 7.54
N ALA A 124 11.44 -17.17 7.34
CA ALA A 124 12.84 -17.05 7.73
C ALA A 124 13.02 -17.22 9.25
N THR A 125 12.20 -16.56 10.06
CA THR A 125 12.24 -16.71 11.51
C THR A 125 11.76 -18.08 12.00
N ASP A 126 10.84 -18.75 11.30
CA ASP A 126 10.42 -20.13 11.57
C ASP A 126 11.53 -21.14 11.30
N SER A 127 12.34 -20.88 10.26
CA SER A 127 13.54 -21.68 9.95
C SER A 127 14.71 -21.47 10.92
N GLY A 128 14.61 -20.50 11.83
CA GLY A 128 15.62 -20.22 12.86
C GLY A 128 16.59 -19.08 12.51
N SER A 129 16.31 -18.29 11.47
CA SER A 129 17.12 -17.12 11.13
C SER A 129 16.63 -15.86 11.85
N HIS A 130 17.54 -14.94 12.17
CA HIS A 130 17.18 -13.55 12.45
C HIS A 130 16.84 -12.86 11.13
N VAL A 131 16.01 -11.83 11.14
CA VAL A 131 15.74 -11.05 9.93
C VAL A 131 15.96 -9.58 10.23
N ALA A 132 16.97 -9.00 9.59
CA ALA A 132 17.21 -7.56 9.58
C ALA A 132 16.28 -6.91 8.57
N LEU A 133 15.47 -5.94 8.98
CA LEU A 133 14.62 -5.12 8.12
C LEU A 133 15.01 -3.66 8.30
N VAL A 134 15.43 -3.02 7.20
CA VAL A 134 15.77 -1.59 7.13
C VAL A 134 14.73 -0.90 6.26
N MET A 135 14.09 0.14 6.79
CA MET A 135 13.16 0.99 6.06
C MET A 135 13.86 2.30 5.70
N LEU A 136 14.26 2.40 4.44
CA LEU A 136 14.94 3.55 3.88
C LEU A 136 13.90 4.64 3.58
N ASP A 137 14.14 5.85 4.10
CA ASP A 137 13.31 7.04 3.87
C ASP A 137 14.11 8.05 3.04
N LEU A 138 13.50 8.63 2.01
CA LEU A 138 14.15 9.63 1.16
C LEU A 138 13.68 11.04 1.55
N SER A 139 14.63 11.97 1.62
CA SER A 139 14.35 13.38 1.87
C SER A 139 13.80 14.05 0.61
N ALA A 140 12.56 14.54 0.69
CA ALA A 140 11.90 15.28 -0.39
C ALA A 140 11.92 14.56 -1.75
N ALA A 141 11.71 13.24 -1.75
CA ALA A 141 11.96 12.35 -2.89
C ALA A 141 11.33 12.81 -4.22
N PHE A 142 10.09 13.32 -4.18
CA PHE A 142 9.40 13.81 -5.37
C PHE A 142 9.97 15.15 -5.86
N ASP A 143 10.48 15.98 -4.95
CA ASP A 143 10.92 17.35 -5.24
C ASP A 143 12.37 17.39 -5.76
N THR A 144 13.14 16.31 -5.58
CA THR A 144 14.56 16.23 -5.98
C THR A 144 14.80 15.40 -7.25
N VAL A 145 13.73 14.98 -7.94
CA VAL A 145 13.87 14.23 -9.21
C VAL A 145 14.50 15.10 -10.28
N ASP A 146 15.66 14.70 -10.78
CA ASP A 146 16.30 15.36 -11.90
C ASP A 146 15.58 15.05 -13.22
N HIS A 147 15.30 16.08 -14.03
CA HIS A 147 14.52 15.92 -15.26
C HIS A 147 15.32 15.24 -16.36
N ASP A 148 16.61 15.53 -16.50
CA ASP A 148 17.46 14.96 -17.56
C ASP A 148 17.68 13.46 -17.34
N ILE A 149 17.96 13.05 -16.10
CA ILE A 149 18.06 11.64 -15.73
C ILE A 149 16.73 10.93 -15.98
N LEU A 150 15.60 11.55 -15.60
CA LEU A 150 14.28 10.95 -15.82
C LEU A 150 13.96 10.79 -17.31
N LEU A 151 14.20 11.82 -18.13
CA LEU A 151 13.99 11.78 -19.57
C LEU A 151 14.87 10.73 -20.24
N SER A 152 16.16 10.66 -19.86
CA SER A 152 17.07 9.61 -20.33
C SER A 152 16.57 8.21 -19.97
N ARG A 153 15.95 8.02 -18.80
CA ARG A 153 15.34 6.73 -18.42
C ARG A 153 14.09 6.41 -19.22
N LEU A 154 13.24 7.40 -19.48
CA LEU A 154 12.06 7.24 -20.33
C LEU A 154 12.48 6.80 -21.74
N GLU A 155 13.55 7.39 -22.28
CA GLU A 155 14.08 7.00 -23.58
C GLU A 155 14.76 5.62 -23.57
N ASN A 156 15.73 5.42 -22.67
CA ASN A 156 16.66 4.29 -22.75
C ASN A 156 16.18 3.04 -22.00
N LEU A 157 15.47 3.20 -20.88
CA LEU A 157 14.96 2.06 -20.10
C LEU A 157 13.52 1.68 -20.49
N VAL A 158 12.67 2.68 -20.72
CA VAL A 158 11.26 2.45 -21.08
C VAL A 158 11.07 2.31 -22.59
N GLY A 159 11.95 2.92 -23.40
CA GLY A 159 11.87 2.88 -24.86
C GLY A 159 10.92 3.92 -25.46
N ILE A 160 10.59 5.00 -24.73
CA ILE A 160 9.72 6.07 -25.23
C ILE A 160 10.53 6.99 -26.15
N LYS A 161 10.09 7.19 -27.38
CA LYS A 161 10.81 7.98 -28.40
C LYS A 161 9.87 8.89 -29.18
N GLY A 162 10.44 9.79 -29.98
CA GLY A 162 9.71 10.71 -30.86
C GLY A 162 8.76 11.63 -30.10
N SER A 163 7.59 11.91 -30.67
CA SER A 163 6.63 12.86 -30.10
C SER A 163 6.20 12.55 -28.67
N ALA A 164 6.20 11.28 -28.26
CA ALA A 164 5.89 10.89 -26.89
C ALA A 164 6.99 11.32 -25.91
N LEU A 165 8.26 11.24 -26.32
CA LEU A 165 9.39 11.74 -25.53
C LEU A 165 9.39 13.27 -25.52
N ASP A 166 9.14 13.90 -26.68
CA ASP A 166 8.99 15.36 -26.79
C ASP A 166 7.89 15.89 -25.86
N TRP A 167 6.78 15.15 -25.73
CA TRP A 167 5.72 15.48 -24.80
C TRP A 167 6.20 15.50 -23.35
N PHE A 168 7.05 14.56 -22.94
CA PHE A 168 7.66 14.56 -21.61
C PHE A 168 8.69 15.67 -21.43
N CYS A 169 9.50 15.96 -22.44
CA CYS A 169 10.40 17.13 -22.43
C CYS A 169 9.56 18.41 -22.20
N SER A 170 8.47 18.57 -22.96
CA SER A 170 7.54 19.68 -22.80
C SER A 170 6.82 19.67 -21.44
N TYR A 171 6.50 18.51 -20.88
CA TYR A 171 5.85 18.37 -19.57
C TYR A 171 6.68 18.99 -18.44
N PHE A 172 8.00 18.85 -18.52
CA PHE A 172 8.97 19.34 -17.53
C PHE A 172 9.52 20.73 -17.82
N ASP A 173 9.61 21.10 -19.10
CA ASP A 173 10.13 22.40 -19.52
C ASP A 173 9.25 23.57 -19.02
N ASN A 174 9.91 24.64 -18.55
CA ASN A 174 9.29 25.91 -18.15
C ASN A 174 8.11 25.77 -17.16
N ARG A 175 8.19 24.80 -16.24
CA ARG A 175 7.22 24.68 -15.15
C ARG A 175 7.38 25.78 -14.12
N SER A 176 6.26 26.19 -13.54
CA SER A 176 6.25 27.18 -12.46
C SER A 176 5.29 26.80 -11.34
N ILE A 177 5.58 27.31 -10.16
CA ILE A 177 4.74 27.17 -8.97
C ILE A 177 4.52 28.51 -8.31
N ARG A 178 3.42 28.65 -7.58
CA ARG A 178 3.23 29.73 -6.61
C ARG A 178 2.67 29.17 -5.32
N VAL A 179 3.13 29.68 -4.18
CA VAL A 179 2.61 29.27 -2.88
C VAL A 179 1.37 30.10 -2.58
N ARG A 180 0.28 29.43 -2.22
CA ARG A 180 -0.94 30.09 -1.74
C ARG A 180 -1.28 29.62 -0.34
N MET A 181 -1.44 30.57 0.57
CA MET A 181 -1.93 30.36 1.92
C MET A 181 -3.12 31.29 2.12
N ASP A 182 -4.30 30.70 2.26
CA ASP A 182 -5.57 31.42 2.35
C ASP A 182 -5.70 32.47 1.24
N ASP A 183 -5.74 33.75 1.61
CA ASP A 183 -5.91 34.89 0.69
C ASP A 183 -4.57 35.47 0.19
N CYS A 184 -3.44 34.98 0.70
CA CYS A 184 -2.11 35.43 0.32
C CYS A 184 -1.49 34.52 -0.74
N SER A 185 -0.79 35.11 -1.72
CA SER A 185 -0.06 34.37 -2.75
C SER A 185 1.36 34.92 -2.91
N SER A 186 2.33 34.03 -3.06
CA SER A 186 3.69 34.39 -3.44
C SER A 186 3.76 34.77 -4.93
N PRO A 187 4.85 35.44 -5.36
CA PRO A 187 5.23 35.45 -6.76
C PRO A 187 5.39 34.02 -7.30
N SER A 188 5.28 33.88 -8.63
CA SER A 188 5.58 32.62 -9.30
C SER A 188 7.09 32.38 -9.31
N ALA A 189 7.49 31.13 -9.09
CA ALA A 189 8.87 30.67 -9.16
C ALA A 189 8.97 29.52 -10.18
N ALA A 190 10.11 29.43 -10.87
CA ALA A 190 10.40 28.30 -11.74
C ALA A 190 10.58 27.01 -10.91
N LEU A 191 10.22 25.87 -11.50
CA LEU A 191 10.37 24.54 -10.89
C LEU A 191 11.28 23.66 -11.77
N PRO A 192 12.61 23.83 -11.69
CA PRO A 192 13.57 23.13 -12.54
C PRO A 192 13.81 21.65 -12.17
N TRP A 193 13.30 21.19 -11.02
CA TRP A 193 13.43 19.80 -10.56
C TRP A 193 12.14 19.31 -9.92
N GLY A 194 12.04 18.00 -9.82
CA GLY A 194 10.97 17.30 -9.15
C GLY A 194 9.80 16.97 -10.06
N VAL A 195 8.95 16.08 -9.55
CA VAL A 195 7.65 15.74 -10.13
C VAL A 195 6.55 16.29 -9.22
N PRO A 196 5.48 16.92 -9.75
CA PRO A 196 4.52 17.63 -8.90
C PRO A 196 3.78 16.71 -7.92
N GLN A 197 3.84 16.99 -6.62
CA GLN A 197 3.12 16.24 -5.58
C GLN A 197 1.61 16.50 -5.67
N GLY A 198 0.87 15.64 -6.37
CA GLY A 198 -0.54 15.84 -6.69
C GLY A 198 -0.86 15.67 -8.18
N SER A 199 0.16 15.48 -9.01
CA SER A 199 0.02 14.97 -10.37
C SER A 199 -0.42 13.50 -10.38
N ILE A 200 -1.04 13.11 -11.49
CA ILE A 200 -1.37 11.72 -11.81
C ILE A 200 -0.12 10.97 -12.27
N LEU A 201 0.75 11.62 -13.04
CA LEU A 201 1.97 11.00 -13.57
C LEU A 201 3.13 10.95 -12.58
N GLY A 202 3.24 11.91 -11.66
CA GLY A 202 4.39 12.03 -10.76
C GLY A 202 4.77 10.76 -10.03
N PRO A 203 3.83 10.02 -9.41
CA PRO A 203 4.18 8.76 -8.75
C PRO A 203 4.67 7.66 -9.68
N LEU A 204 4.16 7.61 -10.92
CA LEU A 204 4.63 6.67 -11.94
C LEU A 204 6.04 7.04 -12.39
N LEU A 205 6.27 8.33 -12.66
CA LEU A 205 7.56 8.87 -13.08
C LEU A 205 8.64 8.67 -12.01
N PHE A 206 8.29 8.90 -10.74
CA PHE A 206 9.17 8.58 -9.62
C PHE A 206 9.48 7.07 -9.55
N SER A 207 8.48 6.22 -9.77
CA SER A 207 8.70 4.76 -9.79
C SER A 207 9.64 4.33 -10.92
N ILE A 208 9.59 4.99 -12.09
CA ILE A 208 10.51 4.78 -13.21
C ILE A 208 11.92 5.26 -12.84
N TYR A 209 12.02 6.41 -12.19
CA TYR A 209 13.27 6.97 -11.73
C TYR A 209 14.05 5.99 -10.85
N ILE A 210 13.38 5.32 -9.91
CA ILE A 210 14.05 4.41 -8.97
C ILE A 210 14.22 2.96 -9.47
N ILE A 211 13.87 2.64 -10.72
CA ILE A 211 13.99 1.26 -11.26
C ILE A 211 15.38 0.64 -11.01
N PRO A 212 16.51 1.32 -11.30
CA PRO A 212 17.83 0.72 -11.16
C PRO A 212 18.19 0.33 -9.72
N LEU A 213 17.54 0.93 -8.72
CA LEU A 213 17.77 0.61 -7.31
C LEU A 213 17.52 -0.88 -7.01
N GLY A 214 16.52 -1.48 -7.67
CA GLY A 214 16.23 -2.91 -7.54
C GLY A 214 17.34 -3.83 -8.05
N LEU A 215 18.22 -3.35 -8.94
CA LEU A 215 19.36 -4.12 -9.43
C LEU A 215 20.46 -4.19 -8.36
N ILE A 216 20.67 -3.10 -7.62
CA ILE A 216 21.63 -3.04 -6.50
C ILE A 216 21.22 -4.04 -5.43
N PHE A 217 19.95 -4.06 -5.00
CA PHE A 217 19.50 -5.03 -4.00
C PHE A 217 19.70 -6.48 -4.43
N ARG A 218 19.42 -6.80 -5.70
CA ARG A 218 19.63 -8.16 -6.25
C ARG A 218 21.10 -8.53 -6.31
N LYS A 219 22.00 -7.59 -6.65
CA LYS A 219 23.46 -7.80 -6.67
C LYS A 219 23.97 -8.34 -5.34
N PHE A 220 23.45 -7.84 -4.22
CA PHE A 220 23.82 -8.29 -2.86
C PHE A 220 22.91 -9.38 -2.29
N ASN A 221 22.01 -9.96 -3.09
CA ASN A 221 21.03 -10.96 -2.64
C ASN A 221 20.15 -10.48 -1.47
N ILE A 222 19.78 -9.20 -1.49
CA ILE A 222 18.91 -8.58 -0.48
C ILE A 222 17.48 -8.58 -1.01
N ASN A 223 16.55 -9.07 -0.18
CA ASN A 223 15.14 -8.96 -0.51
C ASN A 223 14.67 -7.53 -0.27
N PHE A 224 13.73 -7.07 -1.07
CA PHE A 224 13.21 -5.72 -0.94
C PHE A 224 11.76 -5.66 -1.37
N HIS A 225 11.10 -4.58 -0.97
CA HIS A 225 9.78 -4.23 -1.45
C HIS A 225 9.69 -2.71 -1.55
N LEU A 226 9.16 -2.21 -2.66
CA LEU A 226 8.99 -0.78 -2.88
C LEU A 226 7.50 -0.43 -2.84
N TYR A 227 7.18 0.70 -2.23
CA TYR A 227 5.87 1.29 -2.30
C TYR A 227 6.01 2.79 -2.51
N ALA A 228 5.99 3.22 -3.76
CA ALA A 228 6.33 4.60 -4.12
C ALA A 228 7.75 4.96 -3.66
N ASP A 229 7.89 5.98 -2.79
CA ASP A 229 9.13 6.42 -2.16
C ASP A 229 9.55 5.59 -0.93
N ASP A 230 8.63 4.84 -0.33
CA ASP A 230 8.95 3.94 0.77
C ASP A 230 9.72 2.72 0.25
N CYS A 231 10.97 2.57 0.66
CA CYS A 231 11.82 1.43 0.32
C CYS A 231 12.14 0.61 1.56
N GLN A 232 11.77 -0.67 1.55
CA GLN A 232 12.09 -1.61 2.63
C GLN A 232 12.97 -2.73 2.09
N ILE A 233 14.10 -2.96 2.76
CA ILE A 233 15.01 -4.06 2.46
C ILE A 233 15.09 -4.99 3.66
N TYR A 234 15.14 -6.29 3.40
CA TYR A 234 15.22 -7.28 4.45
C TYR A 234 16.08 -8.47 4.06
N VAL A 235 16.86 -8.94 5.03
CA VAL A 235 17.81 -10.04 4.83
C VAL A 235 17.69 -11.04 5.97
N PRO A 236 17.45 -12.33 5.67
CA PRO A 236 17.55 -13.39 6.66
C PRO A 236 19.03 -13.68 6.97
N LEU A 237 19.37 -13.68 8.25
CA LEU A 237 20.72 -13.87 8.77
C LEU A 237 20.70 -15.04 9.76
N LYS A 238 21.46 -16.10 9.47
CA LYS A 238 21.69 -17.17 10.44
C LYS A 238 22.71 -16.69 11.48
N ALA A 239 22.80 -17.41 12.60
CA ALA A 239 23.89 -17.20 13.56
C ALA A 239 25.25 -17.21 12.82
N PHE A 240 26.12 -16.26 13.15
CA PHE A 240 27.46 -16.08 12.55
C PHE A 240 27.48 -15.69 11.06
N THR A 241 26.33 -15.39 10.44
CA THR A 241 26.31 -14.83 9.08
C THR A 241 26.85 -13.40 9.12
N SER A 242 27.78 -13.07 8.22
CA SER A 242 28.31 -11.72 8.09
C SER A 242 27.21 -10.75 7.66
N ILE A 243 27.17 -9.57 8.29
CA ILE A 243 26.32 -8.45 7.87
C ILE A 243 26.96 -7.61 6.76
N GLN A 244 28.18 -7.95 6.32
CA GLN A 244 28.92 -7.19 5.31
C GLN A 244 28.14 -6.97 4.00
N PRO A 245 27.43 -7.97 3.42
CA PRO A 245 26.64 -7.74 2.22
C PRO A 245 25.55 -6.68 2.39
N LEU A 246 24.98 -6.56 3.60
CA LEU A 246 24.02 -5.50 3.93
C LEU A 246 24.69 -4.14 4.00
N LEU A 247 25.88 -4.05 4.61
CA LEU A 247 26.65 -2.80 4.70
C LEU A 247 27.11 -2.33 3.32
N ASP A 248 27.67 -3.23 2.51
CA ASP A 248 28.11 -2.93 1.14
C ASP A 248 26.94 -2.46 0.27
N CYS A 249 25.79 -3.14 0.39
CA CYS A 249 24.59 -2.71 -0.31
C CYS A 249 24.12 -1.33 0.13
N LEU A 250 24.11 -1.03 1.44
CA LEU A 250 23.70 0.28 1.95
C LEU A 250 24.65 1.39 1.47
N SER A 251 25.95 1.11 1.39
CA SER A 251 26.94 2.04 0.82
C SER A 251 26.65 2.31 -0.65
N GLU A 252 26.51 1.26 -1.47
CA GLU A 252 26.24 1.41 -2.91
C GLU A 252 24.88 2.08 -3.18
N VAL A 253 23.88 1.81 -2.34
CA VAL A 253 22.58 2.53 -2.38
C VAL A 253 22.77 4.01 -2.09
N LYS A 254 23.54 4.38 -1.07
CA LYS A 254 23.80 5.78 -0.72
C LYS A 254 24.53 6.51 -1.85
N ASP A 255 25.56 5.88 -2.43
CA ASP A 255 26.32 6.43 -3.55
C ASP A 255 25.43 6.57 -4.79
N TRP A 256 24.62 5.56 -5.11
CA TRP A 256 23.69 5.60 -6.23
C TRP A 256 22.61 6.68 -6.04
N LEU A 257 22.03 6.79 -4.85
CA LEU A 257 21.04 7.83 -4.55
C LEU A 257 21.65 9.22 -4.78
N SER A 258 22.86 9.45 -4.25
CA SER A 258 23.60 10.71 -4.43
C SER A 258 23.86 11.03 -5.90
N ALA A 259 24.34 10.05 -6.68
CA ALA A 259 24.57 10.18 -8.12
C ALA A 259 23.29 10.45 -8.93
N ASN A 260 22.12 10.23 -8.32
CA ASN A 260 20.80 10.46 -8.91
C ASN A 260 20.04 11.58 -8.21
N PHE A 261 20.73 12.48 -7.51
CA PHE A 261 20.14 13.63 -6.81
C PHE A 261 19.03 13.26 -5.81
N LEU A 262 19.09 12.04 -5.26
CA LEU A 262 18.23 11.60 -4.17
C LEU A 262 19.03 11.58 -2.86
N LEU A 263 18.39 11.99 -1.77
CA LEU A 263 19.03 12.05 -0.46
C LEU A 263 18.38 11.05 0.50
N LEU A 264 19.16 10.07 0.96
CA LEU A 264 18.74 9.17 2.04
C LEU A 264 18.62 9.95 3.35
N ASN A 265 17.51 9.75 4.06
CA ASN A 265 17.25 10.34 5.36
C ASN A 265 17.69 9.38 6.47
N ASP A 266 18.94 9.51 6.89
CA ASP A 266 19.53 8.63 7.93
C ASP A 266 18.76 8.73 9.26
N PHE A 267 18.15 9.88 9.59
CA PHE A 267 17.39 10.08 10.83
C PHE A 267 16.01 9.41 10.84
N LYS A 268 15.36 9.31 9.68
CA LYS A 268 14.06 8.65 9.53
C LYS A 268 14.17 7.19 9.12
N THR A 269 15.36 6.76 8.69
CA THR A 269 15.61 5.37 8.38
C THR A 269 15.46 4.53 9.64
N GLU A 270 14.48 3.62 9.63
CA GLU A 270 14.17 2.77 10.78
C GLU A 270 14.79 1.37 10.56
N PHE A 271 15.35 0.80 11.63
CA PHE A 271 15.95 -0.54 11.61
C PHE A 271 15.33 -1.42 12.71
N ILE A 272 14.90 -2.63 12.34
CA ILE A 272 14.42 -3.64 13.28
C ILE A 272 15.01 -5.00 12.96
N VAL A 273 15.26 -5.79 14.00
CA VAL A 273 15.69 -7.18 13.88
C VAL A 273 14.59 -8.07 14.43
N PHE A 274 14.04 -8.94 13.59
CA PHE A 274 13.11 -9.98 14.02
C PHE A 274 13.88 -11.22 14.46
N THR A 275 13.54 -11.75 15.63
CA THR A 275 14.27 -12.87 16.23
C THR A 275 13.46 -14.17 16.14
N PRO A 276 14.10 -15.34 15.94
CA PRO A 276 13.46 -16.63 16.07
C PRO A 276 12.93 -16.85 17.51
N ASN A 277 11.93 -17.72 17.69
CA ASN A 277 11.43 -18.03 19.03
C ASN A 277 12.49 -18.81 19.82
N GLY A 278 12.96 -18.23 20.92
CA GLY A 278 14.01 -18.79 21.78
C GLY A 278 15.17 -17.80 21.90
N LEU A 279 15.57 -17.50 23.13
CA LEU A 279 16.77 -16.71 23.43
C LEU A 279 18.00 -17.49 22.96
N SER A 280 18.32 -17.45 21.66
CA SER A 280 19.64 -17.89 21.22
C SER A 280 20.62 -16.76 21.49
N SER A 281 21.54 -16.99 22.40
CA SER A 281 22.73 -16.18 22.70
C SER A 281 23.66 -15.95 21.50
N SER A 282 23.31 -16.47 20.32
CA SER A 282 24.00 -16.28 19.03
C SER A 282 23.17 -15.43 18.07
N ALA A 283 23.22 -14.11 18.25
CA ALA A 283 22.72 -13.14 17.27
C ALA A 283 23.89 -12.67 16.37
N PRO A 284 23.63 -12.32 15.10
CA PRO A 284 24.59 -11.54 14.33
C PRO A 284 24.93 -10.24 15.07
N ASP A 285 26.18 -9.78 14.95
CA ASP A 285 26.54 -8.46 15.45
C ASP A 285 26.05 -7.39 14.47
N PHE A 286 25.19 -6.51 14.96
CA PHE A 286 24.62 -5.39 14.21
C PHE A 286 25.28 -4.05 14.58
N SER A 287 26.32 -4.05 15.41
CA SER A 287 27.01 -2.85 15.90
C SER A 287 27.58 -1.97 14.78
N ALA A 288 27.98 -2.56 13.66
CA ALA A 288 28.52 -1.84 12.51
C ALA A 288 27.46 -1.09 11.68
N LEU A 289 26.16 -1.34 11.92
CA LEU A 289 25.10 -0.58 11.25
C LEU A 289 24.96 0.81 11.89
N PRO A 290 24.82 1.89 11.09
CA PRO A 290 24.69 3.25 11.61
C PRO A 290 23.30 3.52 12.23
N PHE A 291 22.40 2.54 12.23
CA PHE A 291 21.00 2.71 12.63
C PHE A 291 20.71 2.14 14.01
N LYS A 292 19.91 2.86 14.79
CA LYS A 292 19.43 2.37 16.09
C LYS A 292 18.43 1.24 15.90
N ILE A 293 18.67 0.10 16.56
CA ILE A 293 17.74 -1.02 16.59
C ILE A 293 16.47 -0.63 17.35
N SER A 294 15.36 -0.59 16.63
CA SER A 294 14.04 -0.29 17.17
C SER A 294 13.33 -1.56 17.64
N GLN A 295 12.61 -1.46 18.76
CA GLN A 295 11.76 -2.56 19.26
C GLN A 295 10.41 -2.62 18.55
N THR A 296 10.01 -1.52 17.90
CA THR A 296 8.79 -1.43 17.11
C THR A 296 9.01 -0.44 15.98
N ILE A 297 8.52 -0.76 14.79
CA ILE A 297 8.59 0.11 13.60
C ILE A 297 7.20 0.31 12.97
N VAL A 298 7.06 1.32 12.11
CA VAL A 298 5.83 1.57 11.34
C VAL A 298 6.09 1.39 9.84
N ASN A 299 5.57 0.33 9.26
CA ASN A 299 5.66 0.06 7.82
C ASN A 299 4.27 0.21 7.19
N LEU A 300 4.12 1.14 6.23
CA LEU A 300 2.88 1.45 5.49
C LEU A 300 1.61 1.50 6.38
N GLY A 301 1.76 2.08 7.58
CA GLY A 301 0.68 2.28 8.57
C GLY A 301 0.48 1.13 9.56
N ILE A 302 1.27 0.06 9.48
CA ILE A 302 1.22 -1.10 10.38
C ILE A 302 2.40 -1.06 11.35
N LYS A 303 2.11 -1.28 12.64
CA LYS A 303 3.13 -1.38 13.69
C LYS A 303 3.60 -2.81 13.88
N MET A 304 4.90 -3.03 13.84
CA MET A 304 5.49 -4.37 13.94
C MET A 304 6.46 -4.39 15.11
N ASP A 305 6.30 -5.36 16.00
CA ASP A 305 7.24 -5.63 17.08
C ASP A 305 8.22 -6.73 16.69
N VAL A 306 9.38 -6.76 17.37
CA VAL A 306 10.46 -7.75 17.19
C VAL A 306 9.97 -9.20 17.20
N ALA A 307 8.95 -9.51 18.00
CA ALA A 307 8.42 -10.86 18.13
C ALA A 307 7.28 -11.17 17.13
N LEU A 308 6.87 -10.20 16.30
CA LEU A 308 5.73 -10.24 15.39
C LEU A 308 4.41 -10.61 16.08
N LYS A 309 4.23 -10.22 17.35
CA LYS A 309 2.99 -10.49 18.11
C LYS A 309 1.83 -9.60 17.67
N MET A 310 2.13 -8.45 17.06
CA MET A 310 1.19 -7.42 16.60
C MET A 310 0.43 -6.70 17.73
N ASP A 311 0.83 -6.90 18.99
CA ASP A 311 0.20 -6.24 20.14
C ASP A 311 0.26 -4.71 20.07
N PRO A 312 1.41 -4.07 19.69
CA PRO A 312 1.45 -2.61 19.54
C PRO A 312 0.47 -2.07 18.50
N HIS A 313 0.30 -2.79 17.39
CA HIS A 313 -0.66 -2.41 16.35
C HIS A 313 -2.11 -2.54 16.84
N VAL A 314 -2.45 -3.67 17.47
CA VAL A 314 -3.78 -3.89 18.06
C VAL A 314 -4.07 -2.83 19.13
N ASN A 315 -3.10 -2.51 19.99
CA ASN A 315 -3.21 -1.43 20.99
C ASN A 315 -3.58 -0.09 20.35
N GLN A 316 -2.87 0.30 19.28
CA GLN A 316 -3.15 1.56 18.58
C GLN A 316 -4.52 1.55 17.91
N MET A 317 -4.91 0.43 17.29
CA MET A 317 -6.21 0.28 16.64
C MET A 317 -7.35 0.38 17.65
N VAL A 318 -7.24 -0.30 18.80
CA VAL A 318 -8.20 -0.21 19.92
C VAL A 318 -8.35 1.25 20.36
N LYS A 319 -7.24 1.93 20.67
CA LYS A 319 -7.26 3.34 21.09
C LYS A 319 -7.93 4.24 20.05
N SER A 320 -7.56 4.09 18.77
CA SER A 320 -8.12 4.89 17.67
C SER A 320 -9.62 4.65 17.48
N CYS A 321 -10.07 3.39 17.51
CA CYS A 321 -11.48 3.07 17.29
C CYS A 321 -12.37 3.55 18.46
N PHE A 322 -11.93 3.38 19.71
CA PHE A 322 -12.69 3.91 20.85
C PHE A 322 -12.71 5.44 20.90
N TYR A 323 -11.63 6.10 20.47
CA TYR A 323 -11.62 7.55 20.27
C TYR A 323 -12.68 7.98 19.24
N GLN A 324 -12.76 7.30 18.08
CA GLN A 324 -13.80 7.60 17.09
C GLN A 324 -15.20 7.30 17.62
N LEU A 325 -15.43 6.18 18.31
CA LEU A 325 -16.72 5.87 18.94
C LEU A 325 -17.18 6.98 19.88
N ARG A 326 -16.28 7.55 20.69
CA ARG A 326 -16.59 8.69 21.57
C ARG A 326 -16.95 9.96 20.80
N ARG A 327 -16.37 10.18 19.61
CA ARG A 327 -16.77 11.30 18.75
C ARG A 327 -18.15 11.05 18.14
N LEU A 328 -18.39 9.83 17.65
CA LEU A 328 -19.67 9.43 17.07
C LEU A 328 -20.80 9.45 18.09
N SER A 329 -20.54 9.17 19.36
CA SER A 329 -21.57 9.26 20.40
C SER A 329 -22.13 10.67 20.55
N LYS A 330 -21.33 11.71 20.27
CA LYS A 330 -21.80 13.11 20.25
C LYS A 330 -22.68 13.41 19.03
N LEU A 331 -22.44 12.74 17.91
CA LEU A 331 -23.21 12.92 16.66
C LEU A 331 -24.46 12.05 16.59
N LYS A 332 -24.51 10.98 17.37
CA LYS A 332 -25.60 10.00 17.36
C LYS A 332 -27.00 10.59 17.53
N PRO A 333 -27.25 11.61 18.39
CA PRO A 333 -28.57 12.22 18.49
C PRO A 333 -29.03 12.93 17.21
N ILE A 334 -28.08 13.32 16.35
CA ILE A 334 -28.31 14.12 15.14
C ILE A 334 -28.44 13.21 13.91
N LEU A 335 -27.76 12.06 13.92
CA LEU A 335 -27.72 11.14 12.78
C LEU A 335 -28.83 10.10 12.84
N ASN A 336 -29.52 9.89 11.72
CA ASN A 336 -30.37 8.72 11.56
C ASN A 336 -29.54 7.43 11.55
N ARG A 337 -30.20 6.28 11.72
CA ARG A 337 -29.53 4.98 11.82
C ARG A 337 -28.66 4.65 10.61
N ARG A 338 -29.12 4.93 9.38
CA ARG A 338 -28.39 4.61 8.14
C ARG A 338 -27.10 5.44 8.02
N HIS A 339 -27.17 6.73 8.30
CA HIS A 339 -26.00 7.62 8.31
C HIS A 339 -25.03 7.26 9.43
N LEU A 340 -25.55 6.89 10.60
CA LEU A 340 -24.72 6.43 11.71
C LEU A 340 -23.95 5.15 11.35
N GLU A 341 -24.63 4.17 10.73
CA GLU A 341 -24.01 2.94 10.25
C GLU A 341 -22.94 3.21 9.18
N THR A 342 -23.24 4.07 8.22
CA THR A 342 -22.27 4.52 7.20
C THR A 342 -21.03 5.14 7.84
N THR A 343 -21.23 6.01 8.83
CA THR A 343 -20.15 6.68 9.56
C THR A 343 -19.33 5.68 10.38
N ILE A 344 -19.99 4.72 11.04
CA ILE A 344 -19.33 3.61 11.74
C ILE A 344 -18.46 2.80 10.79
N HIS A 345 -18.97 2.45 9.61
CA HIS A 345 -18.18 1.71 8.63
C HIS A 345 -16.99 2.51 8.13
N ALA A 346 -17.18 3.80 7.85
CA ALA A 346 -16.12 4.71 7.40
C ALA A 346 -15.02 4.92 8.45
N PHE A 347 -15.36 4.99 9.75
CA PHE A 347 -14.39 5.31 10.81
C PHE A 347 -13.92 4.13 11.65
N ILE A 348 -14.63 3.02 11.71
CA ILE A 348 -14.28 1.89 12.59
C ILE A 348 -14.04 0.64 11.76
N THR A 349 -15.01 0.22 10.95
CA THR A 349 -14.89 -1.02 10.16
C THR A 349 -13.73 -0.94 9.16
N SER A 350 -13.56 0.20 8.49
CA SER A 350 -12.43 0.45 7.58
C SER A 350 -11.07 0.26 8.25
N ARG A 351 -10.93 0.63 9.54
CA ARG A 351 -9.71 0.47 10.33
C ARG A 351 -9.48 -0.99 10.73
N LEU A 352 -10.56 -1.71 11.09
CA LEU A 352 -10.50 -3.14 11.41
C LEU A 352 -10.15 -4.00 10.18
N ASP A 353 -10.52 -3.55 8.97
CA ASP A 353 -10.32 -4.29 7.73
C ASP A 353 -9.06 -3.88 6.94
N TYR A 354 -8.39 -2.80 7.35
CA TYR A 354 -7.15 -2.35 6.73
C TYR A 354 -6.01 -3.30 7.11
N SER A 355 -5.40 -3.94 6.10
CA SER A 355 -4.31 -4.91 6.28
C SER A 355 -4.60 -5.97 7.35
N ASN A 356 -5.83 -6.52 7.38
CA ASN A 356 -6.20 -7.49 8.41
C ASN A 356 -5.74 -8.92 8.07
N ALA A 357 -5.34 -9.21 6.83
CA ALA A 357 -4.83 -10.52 6.43
C ALA A 357 -3.61 -10.95 7.26
N ILE A 358 -2.71 -10.03 7.58
CA ILE A 358 -1.49 -10.29 8.37
C ILE A 358 -1.76 -10.53 9.87
N LEU A 359 -3.00 -10.31 10.33
CA LEU A 359 -3.42 -10.56 11.71
C LEU A 359 -3.85 -12.01 11.94
N PHE A 360 -3.69 -12.88 10.95
CA PHE A 360 -3.95 -14.31 11.12
C PHE A 360 -2.97 -14.95 12.11
N GLY A 361 -3.53 -15.77 13.01
CA GLY A 361 -2.77 -16.48 14.06
C GLY A 361 -2.13 -15.59 15.13
N ILE A 362 -2.56 -14.34 15.30
CA ILE A 362 -2.22 -13.54 16.49
C ILE A 362 -2.80 -14.20 17.76
N SER A 363 -2.34 -13.76 18.93
CA SER A 363 -2.79 -14.31 20.21
C SER A 363 -4.32 -14.17 20.38
N LYS A 364 -4.94 -15.13 21.08
CA LYS A 364 -6.38 -15.06 21.41
C LYS A 364 -6.73 -13.78 22.16
N ALA A 365 -5.82 -13.29 23.01
CA ALA A 365 -5.98 -12.02 23.73
C ALA A 365 -5.95 -10.80 22.79
N ALA A 366 -5.05 -10.76 21.81
CA ALA A 366 -5.03 -9.68 20.82
C ALA A 366 -6.30 -9.70 19.95
N LEU A 367 -6.71 -10.88 19.48
CA LEU A 367 -7.92 -11.07 18.68
C LEU A 367 -9.19 -10.69 19.45
N SER A 368 -9.30 -11.06 20.73
CA SER A 368 -10.47 -10.72 21.56
C SER A 368 -10.64 -9.21 21.75
N ARG A 369 -9.54 -8.47 21.79
CA ARG A 369 -9.56 -7.00 21.86
C ARG A 369 -10.07 -6.35 20.58
N LEU A 370 -9.73 -6.91 19.41
CA LEU A 370 -10.33 -6.49 18.15
C LEU A 370 -11.83 -6.82 18.10
N GLN A 371 -12.21 -8.02 18.56
CA GLN A 371 -13.62 -8.41 18.66
C GLN A 371 -14.39 -7.49 19.61
N LEU A 372 -13.77 -7.03 20.70
CA LEU A 372 -14.38 -6.07 21.63
C LEU A 372 -14.74 -4.75 20.94
N ILE A 373 -13.88 -4.23 20.04
CA ILE A 373 -14.18 -3.03 19.25
C ILE A 373 -15.45 -3.25 18.42
N GLN A 374 -15.53 -4.36 17.68
CA GLN A 374 -16.70 -4.68 16.85
C GLN A 374 -17.95 -4.82 17.71
N ASN A 375 -17.86 -5.51 18.84
CA ASN A 375 -18.95 -5.73 19.77
C ASN A 375 -19.47 -4.40 20.35
N ALA A 376 -18.57 -3.54 20.82
CA ALA A 376 -18.92 -2.22 21.35
C ALA A 376 -19.60 -1.36 20.28
N THR A 377 -19.10 -1.44 19.05
CA THR A 377 -19.64 -0.71 17.89
C THR A 377 -21.03 -1.20 17.50
N ALA A 378 -21.25 -2.52 17.47
CA ALA A 378 -22.55 -3.12 17.18
C ALA A 378 -23.58 -2.69 18.22
N ARG A 379 -23.25 -2.79 19.51
CA ARG A 379 -24.11 -2.33 20.62
C ARG A 379 -24.41 -0.84 20.53
N PHE A 380 -23.40 -0.04 20.17
CA PHE A 380 -23.55 1.40 19.98
C PHE A 380 -24.54 1.72 18.87
N LEU A 381 -24.51 1.00 17.73
CA LEU A 381 -25.46 1.17 16.63
C LEU A 381 -26.88 0.72 17.00
N THR A 382 -27.01 -0.37 17.76
CA THR A 382 -28.32 -1.00 18.06
C THR A 382 -28.94 -0.58 19.39
N ASN A 383 -28.34 0.38 20.12
CA ASN A 383 -28.77 0.78 21.47
C ASN A 383 -28.86 -0.39 22.45
N THR A 384 -27.98 -1.37 22.30
CA THR A 384 -28.09 -2.60 23.08
C THR A 384 -27.28 -2.54 24.36
N GLY A 385 -27.88 -2.96 25.48
CA GLY A 385 -27.24 -2.97 26.80
C GLY A 385 -25.93 -3.77 26.83
N ARG A 386 -25.00 -3.40 27.70
CA ARG A 386 -23.63 -3.97 27.76
C ARG A 386 -23.61 -5.48 28.04
N ARG A 387 -24.56 -5.98 28.84
CA ARG A 387 -24.63 -7.38 29.29
C ARG A 387 -25.41 -8.31 28.35
N GLN A 388 -26.16 -7.78 27.37
CA GLN A 388 -26.95 -8.62 26.47
C GLN A 388 -26.04 -9.46 25.58
N HIS A 389 -26.50 -10.63 25.14
CA HIS A 389 -25.69 -11.50 24.28
C HIS A 389 -25.37 -10.81 22.93
N ILE A 390 -24.10 -10.84 22.50
CA ILE A 390 -23.65 -10.07 21.32
C ILE A 390 -23.91 -10.81 20.00
N THR A 391 -23.92 -12.14 20.01
CA THR A 391 -24.04 -12.97 18.82
C THR A 391 -25.32 -12.68 18.00
N PRO A 392 -26.53 -12.58 18.60
CA PRO A 392 -27.75 -12.24 17.87
C PRO A 392 -27.69 -10.84 17.24
N ILE A 393 -26.97 -9.90 17.86
CA ILE A 393 -26.83 -8.54 17.35
C ILE A 393 -25.95 -8.55 16.10
N LEU A 394 -24.82 -9.26 16.15
CA LEU A 394 -23.92 -9.39 15.00
C LEU A 394 -24.59 -10.15 13.84
N ALA A 395 -25.36 -11.19 14.15
CA ALA A 395 -26.18 -11.92 13.17
C ALA A 395 -27.17 -10.97 12.48
N ARG A 396 -28.00 -10.26 13.25
CA ARG A 396 -28.98 -9.30 12.71
C ARG A 396 -28.36 -8.18 11.86
N LEU A 397 -27.13 -7.75 12.19
CA LEU A 397 -26.39 -6.76 11.41
C LEU A 397 -25.69 -7.35 10.18
N HIS A 398 -25.69 -8.67 10.01
CA HIS A 398 -24.87 -9.40 9.03
C HIS A 398 -23.37 -9.08 9.15
N TRP A 399 -22.89 -8.88 10.38
CA TRP A 399 -21.49 -8.56 10.68
C TRP A 399 -20.73 -9.82 11.10
N LEU A 400 -19.87 -10.33 10.22
CA LEU A 400 -18.99 -11.46 10.54
C LEU A 400 -18.07 -11.12 11.72
N PRO A 401 -17.87 -12.04 12.68
CA PRO A 401 -16.84 -11.92 13.72
C PRO A 401 -15.45 -11.65 13.12
N VAL A 402 -14.59 -10.93 13.85
CA VAL A 402 -13.31 -10.42 13.34
C VAL A 402 -12.43 -11.51 12.74
N HIS A 403 -12.36 -12.69 13.37
CA HIS A 403 -11.55 -13.81 12.86
C HIS A 403 -12.02 -14.33 11.50
N TYR A 404 -13.34 -14.35 11.23
CA TYR A 404 -13.88 -14.68 9.91
C TYR A 404 -13.60 -13.58 8.90
N ARG A 405 -13.55 -12.30 9.30
CA ARG A 405 -13.15 -11.20 8.41
C ARG A 405 -11.69 -11.33 7.96
N ILE A 406 -10.80 -11.76 8.84
CA ILE A 406 -9.39 -12.04 8.52
C ILE A 406 -9.30 -13.20 7.51
N ARG A 407 -9.99 -14.32 7.79
CA ARG A 407 -10.03 -15.47 6.86
C ARG A 407 -10.62 -15.08 5.50
N PHE A 408 -11.69 -14.28 5.50
CA PHE A 408 -12.31 -13.75 4.28
C PHE A 408 -11.31 -12.99 3.44
N LYS A 409 -10.48 -12.14 4.06
CA LYS A 409 -9.46 -11.38 3.35
C LYS A 409 -8.39 -12.27 2.74
N ILE A 410 -7.87 -13.24 3.50
CA ILE A 410 -6.87 -14.20 2.99
C ILE A 410 -7.40 -14.94 1.77
N LEU A 411 -8.60 -15.50 1.87
CA LEU A 411 -9.24 -16.23 0.78
C LEU A 411 -9.56 -15.34 -0.43
N LEU A 412 -9.87 -14.07 -0.21
CA LEU A 412 -10.02 -13.11 -1.29
C LEU A 412 -8.70 -12.88 -2.04
N PHE A 413 -7.56 -12.85 -1.35
CA PHE A 413 -6.25 -12.79 -2.00
C PHE A 413 -5.95 -14.08 -2.77
N VAL A 414 -6.27 -15.25 -2.21
CA VAL A 414 -6.13 -16.54 -2.93
C VAL A 414 -6.94 -16.53 -4.22
N PHE A 415 -8.23 -16.23 -4.15
CA PHE A 415 -9.09 -16.18 -5.34
C PHE A 415 -8.54 -15.21 -6.38
N LYS A 416 -8.15 -14.00 -5.96
CA LYS A 416 -7.57 -13.01 -6.86
C LYS A 416 -6.27 -13.52 -7.51
N ALA A 417 -5.39 -14.13 -6.75
CA ALA A 417 -4.11 -14.63 -7.24
C ALA A 417 -4.28 -15.74 -8.28
N LEU A 418 -5.22 -16.67 -8.05
CA LEU A 418 -5.54 -17.75 -8.99
C LEU A 418 -6.23 -17.26 -10.28
N ASN A 419 -6.83 -16.07 -10.27
CA ASN A 419 -7.54 -15.49 -11.41
C ASN A 419 -6.79 -14.31 -12.05
N GLY A 420 -5.49 -14.11 -11.76
CA GLY A 420 -4.69 -13.02 -12.36
C GLY A 420 -5.09 -11.61 -11.90
N LEU A 421 -5.79 -11.48 -10.76
CA LEU A 421 -6.25 -10.22 -10.17
C LEU A 421 -5.43 -9.80 -8.94
N ALA A 422 -4.21 -10.35 -8.79
CA ALA A 422 -3.27 -10.04 -7.73
C ALA A 422 -1.85 -9.85 -8.31
N PRO A 423 -0.93 -9.25 -7.54
CA PRO A 423 0.46 -9.12 -7.95
C PRO A 423 1.14 -10.48 -8.17
N PRO A 424 2.09 -10.60 -9.13
CA PRO A 424 2.80 -11.85 -9.39
C PRO A 424 3.46 -12.44 -8.14
N TYR A 425 4.04 -11.61 -7.28
CA TYR A 425 4.70 -12.05 -6.04
C TYR A 425 3.75 -12.66 -5.00
N ILE A 426 2.43 -12.46 -5.11
CA ILE A 426 1.42 -13.15 -4.28
C ILE A 426 1.05 -14.48 -4.92
N SER A 427 0.84 -14.51 -6.23
CA SER A 427 0.50 -15.74 -6.96
C SER A 427 1.59 -16.80 -6.83
N GLU A 428 2.86 -16.39 -6.83
CA GLU A 428 4.00 -17.30 -6.61
C GLU A 428 4.05 -17.95 -5.22
N LEU A 429 3.37 -17.37 -4.22
CA LEU A 429 3.27 -17.98 -2.89
C LEU A 429 2.28 -19.15 -2.84
N LEU A 430 1.52 -19.36 -3.91
CA LEU A 430 0.49 -20.38 -4.00
C LEU A 430 0.86 -21.40 -5.08
N THR A 431 1.07 -22.65 -4.69
CA THR A 431 1.38 -23.73 -5.63
C THR A 431 0.14 -24.62 -5.82
N PRO A 432 -0.35 -24.81 -7.05
CA PRO A 432 -1.39 -25.79 -7.33
C PRO A 432 -1.00 -27.19 -6.85
N TYR A 433 -1.95 -27.92 -6.28
CA TYR A 433 -1.73 -29.32 -5.93
C TYR A 433 -1.84 -30.18 -7.19
N VAL A 434 -0.75 -30.87 -7.52
CA VAL A 434 -0.73 -31.86 -8.61
C VAL A 434 -0.60 -33.25 -7.96
N PRO A 435 -1.63 -34.11 -8.08
CA PRO A 435 -1.54 -35.46 -7.54
C PRO A 435 -0.56 -36.31 -8.39
N GLY A 436 0.20 -37.20 -7.75
CA GLY A 436 1.16 -38.07 -8.43
C GLY A 436 0.53 -39.19 -9.26
N ARG A 437 -0.81 -39.36 -9.18
CA ARG A 437 -1.64 -40.28 -9.96
C ARG A 437 -2.96 -39.58 -10.26
N THR A 438 -3.65 -39.95 -11.34
CA THR A 438 -5.01 -39.47 -11.62
C THR A 438 -5.97 -39.93 -10.52
N LEU A 439 -6.44 -38.97 -9.73
CA LEU A 439 -7.33 -39.17 -8.58
C LEU A 439 -8.48 -38.17 -8.68
N CYS A 440 -9.64 -38.48 -8.09
CA CYS A 440 -10.77 -37.54 -7.99
C CYS A 440 -10.41 -36.21 -7.29
N SER A 441 -9.28 -36.14 -6.58
CA SER A 441 -8.74 -34.91 -5.99
C SER A 441 -8.11 -33.94 -6.99
N GLY A 442 -7.84 -34.39 -8.23
CA GLY A 442 -7.31 -33.54 -9.31
C GLY A 442 -8.27 -32.43 -9.74
N ASP A 443 -9.58 -32.71 -9.73
CA ASP A 443 -10.63 -31.77 -10.15
C ASP A 443 -11.09 -30.82 -9.03
N LEU A 444 -10.47 -30.92 -7.85
CA LEU A 444 -10.87 -30.13 -6.68
C LEU A 444 -10.22 -28.75 -6.61
N HIS A 445 -9.33 -28.37 -7.53
CA HIS A 445 -8.60 -27.08 -7.48
C HIS A 445 -7.94 -26.81 -6.12
N LEU A 446 -7.25 -27.82 -5.59
CA LEU A 446 -6.54 -27.74 -4.31
C LEU A 446 -5.19 -27.04 -4.45
N LEU A 447 -4.69 -26.50 -3.33
CA LEU A 447 -3.38 -25.91 -3.21
C LEU A 447 -2.46 -26.78 -2.36
N LYS A 448 -1.18 -26.84 -2.73
CA LYS A 448 -0.15 -27.52 -1.93
C LYS A 448 0.09 -26.72 -0.64
N ILE A 449 0.06 -27.41 0.50
CA ILE A 449 0.39 -26.83 1.80
C ILE A 449 1.89 -27.09 2.06
N PRO A 450 2.75 -26.06 2.14
CA PRO A 450 4.16 -26.22 2.50
C PRO A 450 4.32 -26.78 3.91
N ARG A 451 5.44 -27.44 4.20
CA ARG A 451 5.79 -27.88 5.55
C ARG A 451 6.36 -26.69 6.35
N GLN A 452 6.02 -26.63 7.63
CA GLN A 452 6.46 -25.62 8.59
C GLN A 452 7.09 -26.26 9.82
N ARG A 453 8.00 -25.54 10.49
CA ARG A 453 8.70 -26.02 11.69
C ARG A 453 7.87 -25.74 12.95
N CYS A 454 7.43 -24.50 13.17
CA CYS A 454 6.65 -24.14 14.34
C CYS A 454 5.17 -23.90 14.00
N LYS A 455 4.26 -24.56 14.74
CA LYS A 455 2.82 -24.34 14.61
C LYS A 455 2.39 -22.91 14.96
N THR A 456 3.07 -22.25 15.88
CA THR A 456 2.67 -20.93 16.39
C THR A 456 3.10 -19.75 15.51
N ARG A 457 4.15 -19.94 14.68
CA ARG A 457 4.71 -18.88 13.85
C ARG A 457 4.63 -19.22 12.36
N GLY A 458 5.16 -20.36 11.93
CA GLY A 458 5.12 -20.78 10.52
C GLY A 458 3.71 -20.87 9.94
N GLU A 459 2.70 -21.31 10.72
CA GLU A 459 1.30 -21.34 10.25
C GLU A 459 0.71 -19.96 9.94
N ARG A 460 1.36 -18.86 10.34
CA ARG A 460 0.89 -17.50 10.06
C ARG A 460 1.32 -17.01 8.69
N ALA A 461 2.35 -17.61 8.08
CA ALA A 461 2.82 -17.23 6.76
C ALA A 461 1.70 -17.44 5.72
N PHE A 462 1.55 -16.50 4.79
CA PHE A 462 0.47 -16.56 3.80
C PHE A 462 0.56 -17.82 2.93
N SER A 463 1.77 -18.19 2.49
CA SER A 463 2.02 -19.42 1.75
C SER A 463 1.62 -20.71 2.48
N VAL A 464 1.40 -20.65 3.80
CA VAL A 464 0.99 -21.80 4.62
C VAL A 464 -0.49 -21.70 4.99
N CYS A 465 -0.94 -20.57 5.56
CA CYS A 465 -2.33 -20.43 6.01
C CYS A 465 -3.32 -20.37 4.85
N ALA A 466 -2.94 -19.75 3.73
CA ALA A 466 -3.86 -19.49 2.64
C ALA A 466 -4.26 -20.78 1.89
N PRO A 467 -3.32 -21.70 1.53
CA PRO A 467 -3.68 -23.02 1.01
C PRO A 467 -4.54 -23.84 1.96
N LYS A 468 -4.25 -23.82 3.27
CA LYS A 468 -5.05 -24.55 4.28
C LYS A 468 -6.49 -24.05 4.29
N LEU A 469 -6.69 -22.75 4.43
CA LEU A 469 -8.03 -22.15 4.42
C LEU A 469 -8.76 -22.38 3.09
N TRP A 470 -8.05 -22.32 1.96
CA TRP A 470 -8.63 -22.54 0.64
C TRP A 470 -9.12 -23.98 0.45
N ASN A 471 -8.31 -24.95 0.86
CA ASN A 471 -8.65 -26.37 0.73
C ASN A 471 -9.83 -26.77 1.62
N ASP A 472 -10.05 -26.07 2.75
CA ASP A 472 -11.20 -26.27 3.62
C ASP A 472 -12.52 -25.75 3.01
N LEU A 473 -12.48 -25.00 1.89
CA LEU A 473 -13.69 -24.46 1.27
C LEU A 473 -14.47 -25.51 0.47
N PRO A 474 -15.81 -25.46 0.51
CA PRO A 474 -16.66 -26.20 -0.42
C PRO A 474 -16.30 -25.92 -1.89
N LEU A 475 -16.35 -26.96 -2.72
CA LEU A 475 -15.94 -26.88 -4.13
C LEU A 475 -16.70 -25.80 -4.91
N HIS A 476 -18.02 -25.67 -4.71
CA HIS A 476 -18.84 -24.67 -5.39
C HIS A 476 -18.40 -23.22 -5.10
N ILE A 477 -17.79 -22.95 -3.94
CA ILE A 477 -17.24 -21.62 -3.61
C ILE A 477 -15.94 -21.42 -4.38
N ARG A 478 -15.07 -22.43 -4.41
CA ARG A 478 -13.80 -22.37 -5.15
C ARG A 478 -13.99 -22.18 -6.65
N LEU A 479 -15.03 -22.80 -7.22
CA LEU A 479 -15.43 -22.69 -8.63
C LEU A 479 -16.26 -21.43 -8.96
N SER A 480 -16.30 -20.43 -8.07
CA SER A 480 -17.06 -19.20 -8.33
C SER A 480 -16.55 -18.50 -9.61
N SER A 481 -17.48 -18.13 -10.50
CA SER A 481 -17.17 -17.55 -11.82
C SER A 481 -16.60 -16.12 -11.79
N SER A 482 -16.78 -15.39 -10.69
CA SER A 482 -16.29 -14.03 -10.55
C SER A 482 -15.98 -13.69 -9.09
N ILE A 483 -15.19 -12.63 -8.89
CA ILE A 483 -14.89 -12.09 -7.57
C ILE A 483 -16.15 -11.65 -6.80
N GLY A 484 -17.19 -11.18 -7.51
CA GLY A 484 -18.45 -10.78 -6.90
C GLY A 484 -19.21 -11.98 -6.32
N VAL A 485 -19.34 -13.03 -7.13
CA VAL A 485 -19.97 -14.30 -6.75
C VAL A 485 -19.18 -14.95 -5.60
N PHE A 486 -17.85 -15.01 -5.71
CA PHE A 486 -16.98 -15.55 -4.67
C PHE A 486 -17.16 -14.84 -3.33
N LYS A 487 -17.16 -13.50 -3.31
CA LYS A 487 -17.38 -12.72 -2.09
C LYS A 487 -18.74 -13.02 -1.46
N SER A 488 -19.79 -13.15 -2.28
CA SER A 488 -21.13 -13.46 -1.80
C SER A 488 -21.18 -14.86 -1.16
N HIS A 489 -20.77 -15.89 -1.91
CA HIS A 489 -20.74 -17.28 -1.43
C HIS A 489 -19.88 -17.43 -0.17
N LEU A 490 -18.68 -16.84 -0.15
CA LEU A 490 -17.78 -16.92 0.99
C LEU A 490 -18.36 -16.22 2.23
N LYS A 491 -19.03 -15.07 2.06
CA LYS A 491 -19.68 -14.38 3.16
C LYS A 491 -20.82 -15.23 3.73
N THR A 492 -21.66 -15.83 2.87
CA THR A 492 -22.75 -16.72 3.28
C THR A 492 -22.23 -17.94 4.03
N TYR A 493 -21.17 -18.58 3.53
CA TYR A 493 -20.54 -19.72 4.19
C TYR A 493 -19.98 -19.38 5.57
N PHE A 494 -19.27 -18.25 5.71
CA PHE A 494 -18.81 -17.84 7.04
C PHE A 494 -19.94 -17.36 7.95
N TYR A 495 -21.02 -16.83 7.39
CA TYR A 495 -22.18 -16.43 8.17
C TYR A 495 -22.87 -17.67 8.77
N SER A 496 -23.04 -18.75 8.00
CA SER A 496 -23.57 -20.01 8.51
C SER A 496 -22.67 -20.59 9.59
N LEU A 497 -21.35 -20.63 9.39
CA LEU A 497 -20.42 -21.13 10.40
C LEU A 497 -20.34 -20.26 11.67
N ALA A 498 -20.61 -18.96 11.57
CA ALA A 498 -20.52 -18.04 12.70
C ALA A 498 -21.79 -18.00 13.55
N PHE A 499 -22.94 -18.23 12.93
CA PHE A 499 -24.26 -17.97 13.52
C PHE A 499 -25.23 -19.15 13.36
N THR A 500 -24.74 -20.35 13.07
CA THR A 500 -25.52 -21.58 13.20
C THR A 500 -26.17 -21.62 14.57
N THR A 501 -27.50 -21.72 14.54
CA THR A 501 -28.40 -21.78 15.69
C THR A 501 -28.42 -23.18 16.26
#